data_AF-A0A318EKI1-F1
#
_entry.id   AF-A0A318EKI1-F1
#
_cell.length_a   1.000
_cell.length_b   1.000
_cell.length_c   1.000
_cell.angle_alpha   90.00
_cell.angle_beta   90.00
_cell.angle_gamma   90.00
#
_symmetry.space_group_name_H-M   'P 1'
#
loop_
_entity.id
_entity.type
_entity.pdbx_description
1 polymer ?
#
loop_
_entity_poly.entity_id
_entity_poly.type
_entity_poly.pdbx_seq_one_letter_code
_entity_poly.pdbx_strand_id
1 'polypeptide(L)'
;MKQRLLVYALVLVVVLGWLAWRGRTPAPIDVIVVRDGVVSADGQIVETAQLGAHVAAQLERDARRRVRVTVDAKAPSTTLIPVLQSLEQSGVENVEVIANP
;
A
#
# COMPACT_ATOMS: atom_id res chain seq x y z
N MET A 1 29.60 28.93 26.89
CA MET A 1 28.16 28.86 26.50
C MET A 1 27.93 28.58 25.00
N LYS A 2 28.65 29.22 24.07
CA LYS A 2 28.45 29.05 22.61
C LYS A 2 28.66 27.62 22.07
N GLN A 3 29.61 26.85 22.61
CA GLN A 3 29.87 25.46 22.16
C GLN A 3 28.71 24.49 22.44
N ARG A 4 28.01 24.65 23.57
CA ARG A 4 26.86 23.78 23.91
C ARG A 4 25.73 23.97 22.90
N LEU A 5 25.55 25.20 22.41
CA LEU A 5 24.53 25.55 21.41
C LEU A 5 24.78 24.84 20.07
N LEU A 6 26.04 24.77 19.63
CA LEU A 6 26.43 24.03 18.42
C LEU A 6 26.18 22.53 18.56
N VAL A 7 26.48 21.95 19.72
CA VAL A 7 26.21 20.53 19.99
C VAL A 7 24.71 20.25 19.94
N TYR A 8 23.88 21.10 20.58
CA TYR A 8 22.43 20.93 20.52
C TYR A 8 21.88 21.09 19.10
N ALA A 9 22.40 22.04 18.31
CA ALA A 9 22.00 22.21 16.92
C ALA A 9 22.34 20.97 16.07
N LEU A 10 23.51 20.38 16.28
CA LEU A 10 23.94 19.19 15.54
C LEU A 10 23.08 17.97 15.92
N VAL A 11 22.79 17.78 17.20
CA VAL A 11 21.88 16.72 17.67
C VAL A 11 20.48 16.93 17.09
N LEU A 12 19.98 18.17 17.08
CA LEU A 12 18.66 18.48 16.52
C LEU A 12 18.56 18.08 15.04
N VAL A 13 19.59 18.39 14.23
CA VAL A 13 19.61 18.03 12.80
C VAL A 13 19.62 16.51 12.61
N VAL A 14 20.39 15.78 13.41
CA VAL A 14 20.41 14.30 13.36
C VAL A 14 19.05 13.71 13.73
N VAL A 15 18.41 14.22 14.79
CA VAL A 15 17.08 13.79 15.22
C VAL A 15 16.01 14.11 14.17
N LEU A 16 16.05 15.30 13.57
CA LEU A 16 15.12 15.69 12.51
C LEU A 16 15.30 14.85 11.24
N GLY A 17 16.54 14.58 10.84
CA GLY A 17 16.84 13.70 9.71
C GLY A 17 16.34 12.27 9.94
N TRP A 18 16.54 11.75 11.17
CA TRP A 18 16.02 10.44 11.56
C TRP A 18 14.49 10.40 11.57
N LEU A 19 13.82 11.42 12.11
CA LEU A 19 12.35 11.53 12.11
C LEU A 19 11.78 11.63 10.70
N ALA A 20 12.40 12.45 9.84
CA ALA A 20 11.99 12.59 8.45
C ALA A 20 12.12 11.27 7.67
N TRP A 21 13.15 10.48 7.96
CA TRP A 21 13.33 9.18 7.35
C TRP A 21 12.35 8.13 7.88
N ARG A 22 12.07 8.15 9.19
CA ARG A 22 11.14 7.21 9.84
C ARG A 22 9.66 7.50 9.51
N GLY A 23 9.35 8.76 9.17
CA GLY A 23 7.99 9.22 8.90
C GLY A 23 7.48 8.97 7.48
N ARG A 24 8.29 8.45 6.55
CA ARG A 24 7.78 8.01 5.24
C ARG A 24 6.89 6.79 5.43
N THR A 25 5.59 7.02 5.56
CA THR A 25 4.57 5.99 5.36
C THR A 25 4.67 5.51 3.91
N PRO A 26 4.85 4.21 3.67
CA PRO A 26 4.94 3.72 2.31
C PRO A 26 3.58 3.87 1.62
N ALA A 27 3.61 4.16 0.32
CA ALA A 27 2.40 4.35 -0.47
C ALA A 27 1.53 3.09 -0.41
N PRO A 28 0.20 3.22 -0.28
CA PRO A 28 -0.68 2.07 -0.33
C PRO A 28 -0.54 1.36 -1.69
N ILE A 29 -0.81 0.06 -1.70
CA ILE A 29 -0.91 -0.72 -2.93
C ILE A 29 -2.33 -0.49 -3.45
N ASP A 30 -2.46 0.32 -4.51
CA ASP A 30 -3.75 0.59 -5.15
C ASP A 30 -4.10 -0.57 -6.10
N VAL A 31 -5.20 -1.26 -5.81
CA VAL A 31 -5.76 -2.34 -6.63
C VAL A 31 -7.05 -1.83 -7.26
N ILE A 32 -7.07 -1.67 -8.58
CA ILE A 32 -8.21 -1.19 -9.35
C ILE A 32 -8.81 -2.35 -10.14
N VAL A 33 -10.10 -2.59 -9.98
CA VAL A 33 -10.81 -3.62 -10.76
C VAL A 33 -11.16 -3.05 -12.13
N VAL A 34 -10.58 -3.59 -13.22
CA VAL A 34 -10.74 -3.03 -14.58
C VAL A 34 -11.78 -3.80 -15.41
N ARG A 35 -11.70 -5.14 -15.42
CA ARG A 35 -12.63 -6.05 -16.13
C ARG A 35 -12.64 -7.42 -15.46
N ASP A 36 -13.62 -8.27 -15.80
CA ASP A 36 -13.68 -9.64 -15.31
C ASP A 36 -12.36 -10.39 -15.46
N GLY A 37 -11.77 -10.77 -14.33
CA GLY A 37 -10.51 -11.52 -14.26
C GLY A 37 -9.24 -10.68 -14.31
N VAL A 38 -9.31 -9.37 -14.57
CA VAL A 38 -8.13 -8.50 -14.73
C VAL A 38 -8.19 -7.30 -13.79
N VAL A 39 -7.14 -7.14 -12.99
CA VAL A 39 -6.98 -6.08 -11.99
C VAL A 39 -5.73 -5.27 -12.29
N SER A 40 -5.74 -3.98 -11.97
CA SER A 40 -4.55 -3.14 -12.01
C SER A 40 -4.02 -2.99 -10.59
N ALA A 41 -2.82 -3.50 -10.29
CA ALA A 41 -2.14 -3.33 -9.02
C ALA A 41 -0.97 -2.37 -9.20
N ASP A 42 -0.98 -1.22 -8.52
CA ASP A 42 0.07 -0.18 -8.61
C ASP A 42 0.33 0.28 -10.06
N GLY A 43 -0.73 0.35 -10.87
CA GLY A 43 -0.68 0.71 -12.28
C GLY A 43 -0.25 -0.42 -13.23
N GLN A 44 0.05 -1.62 -12.72
CA GLN A 44 0.35 -2.80 -13.53
C GLN A 44 -0.88 -3.67 -13.69
N ILE A 45 -1.17 -4.09 -14.92
CA ILE A 45 -2.25 -5.03 -15.20
C ILE A 45 -1.80 -6.44 -14.80
N VAL A 46 -2.51 -7.04 -13.86
CA VAL A 46 -2.26 -8.37 -13.30
C VAL A 46 -3.55 -9.19 -13.39
N GLU A 47 -3.43 -10.48 -13.66
CA GLU A 47 -4.58 -11.38 -13.57
C GLU A 47 -5.01 -11.56 -12.11
N THR A 48 -6.31 -11.71 -11.87
CA THR A 48 -6.85 -11.88 -10.50
C THR A 48 -6.22 -13.10 -9.79
N ALA A 49 -5.95 -14.18 -10.54
CA ALA A 49 -5.28 -15.36 -10.03
C ALA A 49 -3.83 -15.10 -9.57
N GLN A 50 -3.16 -14.10 -10.16
CA GLN A 50 -1.78 -13.73 -9.84
C GLN A 50 -1.69 -12.56 -8.84
N LEU A 51 -2.82 -11.91 -8.53
CA LEU A 51 -2.89 -10.77 -7.62
C LEU A 51 -2.33 -11.11 -6.24
N GLY A 52 -2.70 -12.27 -5.68
CA GLY A 52 -2.23 -12.69 -4.36
C GLY A 52 -0.71 -12.81 -4.30
N ALA A 53 -0.09 -13.43 -5.31
CA ALA A 53 1.37 -13.54 -5.39
C ALA A 53 2.04 -12.18 -5.58
N HIS A 54 1.46 -11.30 -6.38
CA HIS A 54 1.97 -9.95 -6.60
C HIS A 54 1.92 -9.11 -5.30
N VAL A 55 0.80 -9.15 -4.59
CA VAL A 55 0.62 -8.41 -3.32
C VAL A 55 1.52 -8.97 -2.22
N ALA A 56 1.63 -10.30 -2.10
CA ALA A 56 2.55 -10.93 -1.17
C ALA A 56 4.02 -10.50 -1.42
N ALA A 57 4.47 -10.51 -2.67
CA ALA A 57 5.82 -10.07 -3.03
C ALA A 57 6.06 -8.57 -2.71
N GLN A 58 5.02 -7.73 -2.78
CA GLN A 58 5.11 -6.32 -2.39
C GLN A 58 5.11 -6.12 -0.86
N LEU A 59 4.37 -6.94 -0.12
CA LEU A 59 4.35 -6.92 1.35
C LEU A 59 5.63 -7.49 1.95
N GLU A 60 6.28 -8.47 1.30
CA GLU A 60 7.61 -8.93 1.69
C GLU A 60 8.67 -7.83 1.55
N ARG A 61 8.56 -6.98 0.52
CA ARG A 61 9.46 -5.84 0.34
C ARG A 61 9.20 -4.73 1.34
N ASP A 62 7.93 -4.51 1.71
CA ASP A 62 7.56 -3.50 2.69
C ASP A 62 6.27 -3.88 3.45
N ALA A 63 6.47 -4.51 4.60
CA ALA A 63 5.39 -4.99 5.47
C ALA A 63 4.52 -3.87 6.07
N ARG A 64 4.91 -2.59 5.90
CA ARG A 64 4.12 -1.44 6.37
C ARG A 64 3.14 -0.93 5.30
N ARG A 65 3.17 -1.47 4.09
CA ARG A 65 2.23 -1.10 3.03
C ARG A 65 0.84 -1.61 3.37
N ARG A 66 -0.16 -0.74 3.16
CA ARG A 66 -1.57 -1.09 3.25
C ARG A 66 -2.10 -1.37 1.85
N VAL A 67 -3.04 -2.28 1.72
CA VAL A 67 -3.69 -2.57 0.43
C VAL A 67 -4.98 -1.78 0.37
N ARG A 68 -5.12 -0.99 -0.70
CA ARG A 68 -6.31 -0.23 -1.00
C ARG A 68 -6.93 -0.78 -2.26
N VAL A 69 -8.17 -1.22 -2.17
CA VAL A 69 -8.92 -1.74 -3.31
C VAL A 69 -9.90 -0.67 -3.74
N THR A 70 -9.68 -0.10 -4.92
CA THR A 70 -10.57 0.86 -5.54
C THR A 70 -11.43 0.15 -6.57
N VAL A 71 -12.74 0.27 -6.42
CA VAL A 71 -13.70 -0.41 -7.30
C VAL A 71 -14.61 0.64 -7.90
N ASP A 72 -14.79 0.58 -9.21
CA ASP A 72 -15.80 1.40 -9.90
C ASP A 72 -17.19 1.01 -9.36
N ALA A 73 -17.97 1.98 -8.89
CA ALA A 73 -19.30 1.74 -8.36
C ALA A 73 -20.27 1.09 -9.37
N LYS A 74 -19.93 1.13 -10.66
CA LYS A 74 -20.68 0.47 -11.75
C LYS A 74 -20.23 -0.98 -11.99
N ALA A 75 -19.13 -1.42 -11.37
CA ALA A 75 -18.65 -2.78 -11.52
C ALA A 75 -19.57 -3.78 -10.79
N PRO A 76 -19.90 -4.92 -11.40
CA PRO A 76 -20.69 -5.96 -10.76
C PRO A 76 -20.02 -6.50 -9.49
N SER A 77 -20.81 -6.78 -8.44
CA SER A 77 -20.32 -7.43 -7.21
C SER A 77 -19.67 -8.79 -7.47
N THR A 78 -20.05 -9.45 -8.57
CA THR A 78 -19.46 -10.72 -9.03
C THR A 78 -17.98 -10.59 -9.36
N THR A 79 -17.50 -9.40 -9.69
CA THR A 79 -16.09 -9.12 -10.01
C THR A 79 -15.29 -8.75 -8.76
N LEU A 80 -15.95 -8.27 -7.70
CA LEU A 80 -15.31 -7.88 -6.44
C LEU A 80 -14.94 -9.08 -5.54
N ILE A 81 -15.87 -10.04 -5.43
CA ILE A 81 -15.72 -11.20 -4.52
C ILE A 81 -14.43 -11.99 -4.78
N PRO A 82 -14.07 -12.34 -6.03
CA PRO A 82 -12.85 -13.09 -6.32
C PRO A 82 -11.58 -12.32 -5.91
N VAL A 83 -11.59 -11.00 -6.10
CA VAL A 83 -10.46 -10.11 -5.75
C VAL A 83 -10.25 -10.10 -4.23
N LEU A 84 -11.34 -9.95 -3.47
CA LEU A 84 -11.27 -9.99 -2.01
C LEU A 84 -10.80 -11.36 -1.49
N GLN A 85 -11.28 -12.46 -2.07
CA GLN A 85 -10.81 -13.80 -1.71
C GLN A 85 -9.31 -14.00 -2.00
N SER A 86 -8.81 -13.50 -3.13
CA SER A 86 -7.37 -13.57 -3.44
C SER A 86 -6.51 -12.72 -2.49
N LEU A 87 -7.03 -11.58 -2.01
CA LEU A 87 -6.36 -10.74 -1.03
C LEU A 87 -6.35 -11.38 0.38
N GLU A 88 -7.45 -12.02 0.76
CA GLU A 88 -7.52 -12.78 2.02
C GLU A 88 -6.55 -13.96 2.03
N GLN A 89 -6.49 -14.73 0.93
CA GLN A 89 -5.56 -15.85 0.77
C GLN A 89 -4.07 -15.44 0.79
N SER A 90 -3.77 -14.18 0.48
CA SER A 90 -2.41 -13.64 0.55
C SER A 90 -2.03 -13.07 1.93
N GLY A 91 -2.90 -13.22 2.94
CA GLY A 91 -2.63 -12.84 4.32
C GLY A 91 -2.77 -11.33 4.58
N VAL A 92 -3.50 -10.62 3.73
CA VAL A 92 -3.70 -9.18 3.87
C VAL A 92 -4.81 -8.90 4.88
N GLU A 93 -4.44 -8.52 6.11
CA GLU A 93 -5.41 -8.26 7.18
C GLU A 93 -6.03 -6.85 7.13
N ASN A 94 -5.38 -5.90 6.45
CA ASN A 94 -5.79 -4.49 6.41
C ASN A 94 -6.13 -4.05 4.98
N VAL A 95 -7.32 -4.41 4.52
CA VAL A 95 -7.85 -4.04 3.20
C VAL A 95 -8.80 -2.84 3.34
N GLU A 96 -8.47 -1.72 2.70
CA GLU A 96 -9.36 -0.56 2.59
C GLU A 96 -10.09 -0.62 1.24
N VAL A 97 -11.42 -0.75 1.25
CA VAL A 97 -12.23 -0.78 0.02
C VAL A 97 -12.86 0.59 -0.21
N ILE A 98 -12.56 1.21 -1.35
CA ILE A 98 -13.08 2.52 -1.74
C ILE A 98 -13.89 2.36 -3.02
N ALA A 99 -15.16 2.74 -2.97
CA ALA A 99 -16.00 2.86 -4.16
C ALA A 99 -15.77 4.24 -4.80
N ASN A 100 -15.37 4.27 -6.07
CA ASN A 100 -15.27 5.51 -6.84
C ASN A 100 -16.50 5.63 -7.76
N PRO A 101 -17.33 6.69 -7.62
CA PRO A 101 -18.58 6.87 -8.39
C PRO A 101 -18.37 7.27 -9.86
#